data_AF-A0A7V3MYF7-F1
#
_entry.id   AF-A0A7V3MYF7-F1
#
_cell.length_a   1.000
_cell.length_b   1.000
_cell.length_c   1.000
_cell.angle_alpha   90.00
_cell.angle_beta   90.00
_cell.angle_gamma   90.00
#
_symmetry.space_group_name_H-M   'P 1'
#
loop_
_entity.id
_entity.type
_entity.pdbx_description
1 polymer ?
#
loop_
_entity_poly.entity_id
_entity_poly.type
_entity_poly.pdbx_seq_one_letter_code
_entity_poly.pdbx_strand_id
1 'polypeptide(L)'
;MTAEHDAPPGPACLDRQAIGRYVLGRRTPAGGYCFYRTPQWDVEEPNAPDTLAALESLRLLGVDIPAPEQTGDWLRSLQDDGGGYPTLTIGWAALGALDVLTIEPKFSPDRWLRGRLEAFLGSDRPRDWRAAIIDALRLCELLRLRRSAPHGPEQDRLVALLDSARATDGGWAAPGADVETTATGLLLAQLLDSLWQPDPLLDTFLGCCEDDLLGLRLAPGTRTTSVGALWGGLTLGHALGRRLRYLGAVGQQLGLLQRPDGGLSERHWAISTLRATWLGLQAAHLLNRERQEQG
;
A
#
# COMPACT_ATOMS: atom_id res chain seq x y z
N MET A 1 -12.07 4.18 49.39
CA MET A 1 -11.12 3.89 48.30
C MET A 1 -11.90 3.24 47.17
N THR A 2 -12.54 4.07 46.36
CA THR A 2 -13.20 3.66 45.12
C THR A 2 -12.14 3.65 44.04
N ALA A 3 -11.92 2.48 43.44
CA ALA A 3 -11.04 2.32 42.29
C ALA A 3 -11.59 3.15 41.12
N GLU A 4 -10.86 4.20 40.75
CA GLU A 4 -11.04 4.84 39.46
C GLU A 4 -10.78 3.79 38.37
N HIS A 5 -11.85 3.43 37.68
CA HIS A 5 -11.77 2.78 36.39
C HIS A 5 -11.11 3.80 35.45
N ASP A 6 -9.82 3.63 35.20
CA ASP A 6 -9.12 4.30 34.10
C ASP A 6 -9.86 3.94 32.81
N ALA A 7 -10.66 4.88 32.33
CA ALA A 7 -11.25 4.78 31.02
C ALA A 7 -10.12 4.68 29.97
N PRO A 8 -10.36 3.94 28.88
CA PRO A 8 -9.66 4.04 27.62
C PRO A 8 -8.89 5.34 27.42
N PRO A 9 -7.55 5.47 27.31
CA PRO A 9 -7.03 6.68 26.69
C PRO A 9 -7.77 6.84 25.35
N GLY A 10 -8.31 8.05 25.11
CA GLY A 10 -9.06 8.35 23.89
C GLY A 10 -8.30 7.90 22.63
N PRO A 11 -8.98 7.72 21.49
CA PRO A 11 -8.37 7.12 20.30
C PRO A 11 -7.06 7.85 19.97
N ALA A 12 -5.94 7.14 20.10
CA ALA A 12 -4.62 7.69 19.88
C ALA A 12 -4.55 8.22 18.44
N CYS A 13 -4.60 9.54 18.30
CA CYS A 13 -4.33 10.18 17.03
C CYS A 13 -2.84 9.98 16.73
N LEU A 14 -2.51 9.59 15.50
CA LEU A 14 -1.12 9.49 15.08
C LEU A 14 -0.42 10.84 15.26
N ASP A 15 0.79 10.83 15.82
CA ASP A 15 1.65 12.01 15.86
C ASP A 15 2.21 12.27 14.45
N ARG A 16 1.45 13.04 13.66
CA ARG A 16 1.78 13.39 12.27
C ARG A 16 3.11 14.16 12.16
N GLN A 17 3.47 14.94 13.18
CA GLN A 17 4.72 15.69 13.17
C GLN A 17 5.92 14.76 13.40
N ALA A 18 5.80 13.78 14.29
CA ALA A 18 6.80 12.73 14.45
C ALA A 18 6.96 11.90 13.17
N ILE A 19 5.86 11.55 12.49
CA ILE A 19 5.92 10.85 11.19
C ILE A 19 6.66 11.69 10.15
N GLY A 20 6.34 12.98 10.03
CA GLY A 20 7.03 13.88 9.10
C GLY A 20 8.54 13.94 9.36
N ARG A 21 8.95 14.07 10.63
CA ARG A 21 10.37 14.03 11.03
C ARG A 21 11.03 12.68 10.71
N TYR A 22 10.34 11.57 10.96
CA TYR A 22 10.82 10.24 10.60
C TYR A 22 11.09 10.14 9.10
N VAL A 23 10.11 10.47 8.26
CA VAL A 23 10.21 10.35 6.80
C VAL A 23 11.31 11.24 6.25
N LEU A 24 11.35 12.54 6.63
CA LEU A 24 12.41 13.46 6.23
C LEU A 24 13.80 12.97 6.65
N GLY A 25 13.89 12.38 7.85
CA GLY A 25 15.10 11.76 8.38
C GLY A 25 15.58 10.51 7.63
N ARG A 26 14.80 9.96 6.68
CA ARG A 26 15.21 8.81 5.86
C ARG A 26 15.82 9.18 4.51
N ARG A 27 15.87 10.47 4.17
CA ARG A 27 16.50 10.94 2.94
C ARG A 27 18.03 10.78 3.00
N THR A 28 18.60 10.24 1.93
CA THR A 28 20.04 10.05 1.75
C THR A 28 20.68 11.22 0.98
N PRO A 29 22.01 11.40 1.05
CA PRO A 29 22.73 12.38 0.22
C PRO A 29 22.57 12.15 -1.29
N ALA A 30 22.37 10.90 -1.72
CA ALA A 30 22.17 10.54 -3.13
C ALA A 30 20.83 11.03 -3.71
N GLY A 31 19.87 11.40 -2.85
CA GLY A 31 18.56 11.93 -3.24
C GLY A 31 17.39 10.98 -2.94
N GLY A 32 17.61 9.67 -2.96
CA GLY A 32 16.60 8.68 -2.57
C GLY A 32 16.43 8.52 -1.06
N TYR A 33 15.50 7.65 -0.66
CA TYR A 33 15.22 7.30 0.74
C TYR A 33 15.53 5.83 1.02
N CYS A 34 15.91 5.52 2.25
CA CYS A 34 16.12 4.15 2.72
C CYS A 34 15.56 3.95 4.13
N PHE A 35 14.98 2.78 4.39
CA PHE A 35 14.50 2.44 5.74
C PHE A 35 15.66 2.29 6.75
N TYR A 36 16.75 1.62 6.35
CA TYR A 36 17.92 1.40 7.19
C TYR A 36 18.96 2.49 6.94
N ARG A 37 19.24 3.29 7.98
CA ARG A 37 20.34 4.26 7.97
C ARG A 37 21.31 3.92 9.08
N THR A 38 22.53 3.58 8.70
CA THR A 38 23.68 3.55 9.61
C THR A 38 24.77 4.48 9.10
N PRO A 39 24.62 5.81 9.31
CA PRO A 39 25.58 6.80 8.81
C PRO A 39 27.00 6.56 9.35
N GLN A 40 27.12 5.97 10.55
CA GLN A 40 28.40 5.63 11.18
C GLN A 40 29.18 4.55 10.43
N TRP A 41 28.50 3.78 9.58
CA TRP A 41 29.05 2.67 8.82
C TRP A 41 29.01 2.93 7.30
N ASP A 42 28.59 4.12 6.89
CA ASP A 42 28.40 4.53 5.49
C ASP A 42 27.51 3.56 4.67
N VAL A 43 26.63 2.82 5.36
CA VAL A 43 25.65 1.93 4.72
C VAL A 43 24.32 2.69 4.62
N GLU A 44 24.17 3.43 3.52
CA GLU A 44 22.91 4.04 3.09
C GLU A 44 22.60 3.58 1.66
N GLU A 45 21.66 2.65 1.52
CA GLU A 45 21.27 2.10 0.22
C GLU A 45 19.85 2.58 -0.14
N PRO A 46 19.73 3.78 -0.74
CA PRO A 46 18.42 4.26 -1.18
C PRO A 46 17.83 3.31 -2.22
N ASN A 47 16.53 3.08 -2.14
CA ASN A 47 15.81 2.22 -3.09
C ASN A 47 14.50 2.86 -3.52
N ALA A 48 14.04 2.50 -4.72
CA ALA A 48 12.88 3.14 -5.33
C ALA A 48 11.59 2.93 -4.51
N PRO A 49 11.28 1.72 -3.99
CA PRO A 49 10.09 1.50 -3.15
C PRO A 49 10.05 2.39 -1.89
N ASP A 50 11.14 2.49 -1.15
CA ASP A 50 11.24 3.36 0.02
C ASP A 50 11.10 4.84 -0.36
N THR A 51 11.68 5.22 -1.50
CA THR A 51 11.56 6.58 -2.04
C THR A 51 10.11 6.93 -2.37
N LEU A 52 9.40 6.08 -3.12
CA LEU A 52 7.97 6.30 -3.39
C LEU A 52 7.16 6.41 -2.10
N ALA A 53 7.35 5.46 -1.17
CA ALA A 53 6.62 5.47 0.10
C ALA A 53 6.90 6.74 0.93
N ALA A 54 8.14 7.25 0.92
CA ALA A 54 8.50 8.50 1.56
C ALA A 54 7.78 9.70 0.93
N LEU A 55 7.84 9.84 -0.40
CA LEU A 55 7.23 10.95 -1.12
C LEU A 55 5.71 10.98 -0.94
N GLU A 56 5.06 9.81 -1.03
CA GLU A 56 3.62 9.69 -0.79
C GLU A 56 3.24 9.98 0.66
N SER A 57 4.08 9.59 1.62
CA SER A 57 3.89 9.95 3.02
C SER A 57 3.96 11.47 3.22
N LEU A 58 4.95 12.15 2.62
CA LEU A 58 5.06 13.62 2.69
C LEU A 58 3.84 14.31 2.06
N ARG A 59 3.36 13.80 0.92
CA ARG A 59 2.13 14.28 0.25
C ARG A 59 0.91 14.14 1.15
N LEU A 60 0.69 12.98 1.77
CA LEU A 60 -0.42 12.75 2.71
C LEU A 60 -0.33 13.61 3.98
N LEU A 61 0.89 14.01 4.36
CA LEU A 61 1.14 14.88 5.50
C LEU A 61 1.01 16.37 5.16
N GLY A 62 0.99 16.74 3.87
CA GLY A 62 1.05 18.13 3.43
C GLY A 62 2.40 18.78 3.71
N VAL A 63 3.48 17.99 3.68
CA VAL A 63 4.85 18.45 3.90
C VAL A 63 5.56 18.57 2.56
N ASP A 64 6.25 19.69 2.34
CA ASP A 64 7.02 19.93 1.13
C ASP A 64 8.13 18.89 0.94
N ILE A 65 8.29 18.42 -0.30
CA ILE A 65 9.32 17.45 -0.65
C ILE A 65 10.67 18.18 -0.76
N PRO A 66 11.69 17.81 0.03
CA PRO A 66 12.98 18.47 0.01
C PRO A 66 13.79 18.08 -1.24
N ALA A 67 14.33 19.09 -1.94
CA ALA A 67 15.17 18.93 -3.13
C ALA A 67 14.57 17.92 -4.14
N PRO A 68 13.38 18.23 -4.70
CA PRO A 68 12.64 17.33 -5.58
C PRO A 68 13.44 17.00 -6.84
N GLU A 69 14.17 17.96 -7.41
CA GLU A 69 14.99 17.75 -8.61
C GLU A 69 16.11 16.73 -8.39
N GLN A 70 16.82 16.82 -7.25
CA GLN A 70 17.87 15.83 -6.93
C GLN A 70 17.28 14.42 -6.79
N THR A 71 16.08 14.31 -6.20
CA THR A 71 15.35 13.04 -6.10
C THR A 71 14.96 12.53 -7.48
N GLY A 72 14.48 13.41 -8.35
CA GLY A 72 14.14 13.10 -9.74
C GLY A 72 15.34 12.63 -10.57
N ASP A 73 16.49 13.30 -10.44
CA ASP A 73 17.74 12.90 -11.10
C ASP A 73 18.20 11.51 -10.65
N TRP A 74 18.13 11.23 -9.34
CA TRP A 74 18.43 9.91 -8.80
C TRP A 74 17.47 8.85 -9.37
N LEU A 75 16.16 9.09 -9.39
CA LEU A 75 15.16 8.17 -9.96
C LEU A 75 15.39 7.91 -11.46
N ARG A 76 15.72 8.96 -12.23
CA ARG A 76 16.07 8.87 -13.66
C ARG A 76 17.35 8.06 -13.88
N SER A 77 18.30 8.10 -12.95
CA SER A 77 19.54 7.33 -13.04
C SER A 77 19.33 5.81 -12.92
N LEU A 78 18.19 5.37 -12.37
CA LEU A 78 17.84 3.95 -12.27
C LEU A 78 17.38 3.34 -13.61
N GLN A 79 17.13 4.19 -14.62
CA GLN A 79 16.61 3.77 -15.91
C GLN A 79 17.74 3.42 -16.87
N ASP A 80 17.61 2.28 -17.57
CA ASP A 80 18.51 1.91 -18.65
C ASP A 80 18.25 2.70 -19.94
N ASP A 81 19.16 2.63 -20.91
CA ASP A 81 19.04 3.33 -22.19
C ASP A 81 17.86 2.85 -23.07
N GLY A 82 17.25 1.71 -22.72
CA GLY A 82 16.03 1.20 -23.33
C GLY A 82 14.74 1.69 -22.66
N GLY A 83 14.85 2.55 -21.63
CA GLY A 83 13.73 3.03 -20.83
C GLY A 83 13.23 2.04 -19.78
N GLY A 84 13.95 0.93 -19.59
CA GLY A 84 13.60 -0.12 -18.65
C GLY A 84 14.16 0.06 -17.25
N TYR A 85 13.70 -0.83 -16.37
CA TYR A 85 14.17 -0.97 -15.00
C TYR A 85 14.49 -2.43 -14.69
N PRO A 86 15.39 -2.70 -13.71
CA PRO A 86 15.83 -4.07 -13.40
C PRO A 86 14.68 -5.01 -13.03
N THR A 87 13.69 -4.51 -12.29
CA THR A 87 12.50 -5.28 -11.88
C THR A 87 11.23 -4.46 -12.03
N LEU A 88 10.08 -5.13 -12.09
CA LEU A 88 8.77 -4.47 -12.06
C LEU A 88 8.59 -3.63 -10.79
N THR A 89 9.02 -4.15 -9.63
CA THR A 89 8.91 -3.42 -8.35
C THR A 89 9.71 -2.11 -8.38
N ILE A 90 10.94 -2.13 -8.92
CA ILE A 90 11.77 -0.93 -9.04
C ILE A 90 11.15 0.05 -10.03
N GLY A 91 10.72 -0.43 -11.21
CA GLY A 91 10.12 0.45 -12.22
C GLY A 91 8.78 1.04 -11.78
N TRP A 92 7.94 0.26 -11.09
CA TRP A 92 6.70 0.75 -10.48
C TRP A 92 6.97 1.89 -9.49
N ALA A 93 7.89 1.65 -8.56
CA ALA A 93 8.20 2.65 -7.56
C ALA A 93 8.89 3.88 -8.16
N ALA A 94 9.80 3.70 -9.11
CA ALA A 94 10.53 4.81 -9.71
C ALA A 94 9.63 5.71 -10.56
N LEU A 95 8.80 5.12 -11.42
CA LEU A 95 7.86 5.87 -12.26
C LEU A 95 6.75 6.52 -11.43
N GLY A 96 6.23 5.83 -10.40
CA GLY A 96 5.28 6.43 -9.46
C GLY A 96 5.89 7.60 -8.69
N ALA A 97 7.15 7.48 -8.25
CA ALA A 97 7.83 8.56 -7.53
C ALA A 97 8.08 9.78 -8.45
N LEU A 98 8.44 9.53 -9.71
CA LEU A 98 8.58 10.57 -10.74
C LEU A 98 7.24 11.30 -10.99
N ASP A 99 6.12 10.57 -11.05
CA ASP A 99 4.77 11.14 -11.17
C ASP A 99 4.41 12.04 -9.97
N VAL A 100 4.69 11.59 -8.74
CA VAL A 100 4.50 12.41 -7.52
C VAL A 100 5.31 13.72 -7.57
N LEU A 101 6.50 13.68 -8.15
CA LEU A 101 7.37 14.86 -8.32
C LEU A 101 7.01 15.70 -9.54
N THR A 102 6.09 15.24 -10.40
CA THR A 102 5.78 15.85 -11.70
C THR A 102 6.99 15.93 -12.65
N ILE A 103 7.87 14.94 -12.58
CA ILE A 103 9.10 14.85 -13.36
C ILE A 103 8.99 13.70 -14.36
N GLU A 104 9.24 13.96 -15.65
CA GLU A 104 9.22 12.89 -16.67
C GLU A 104 10.41 11.93 -16.53
N PRO A 105 10.27 10.63 -16.88
CA PRO A 105 11.40 9.71 -16.96
C PRO A 105 12.42 10.15 -18.03
N LYS A 106 13.65 9.63 -17.93
CA LYS A 106 14.77 9.97 -18.86
C LYS A 106 14.50 9.47 -20.28
N PHE A 107 13.94 8.28 -20.39
CA PHE A 107 13.54 7.62 -21.64
C PHE A 107 12.12 7.07 -21.50
N SER A 108 11.43 6.84 -22.62
CA SER A 108 10.07 6.27 -22.58
C SER A 108 10.09 4.83 -22.06
N PRO A 109 9.30 4.48 -21.02
CA PRO A 109 9.19 3.12 -20.51
C PRO A 109 8.21 2.24 -21.30
N ASP A 110 7.54 2.76 -22.34
CA ASP A 110 6.37 2.11 -22.95
C ASP A 110 6.70 0.73 -23.54
N ARG A 111 7.87 0.59 -24.19
CA ARG A 111 8.35 -0.71 -24.70
C ARG A 111 8.61 -1.72 -23.59
N TRP A 112 9.24 -1.27 -22.50
CA TRP A 112 9.52 -2.11 -21.34
C TRP A 112 8.21 -2.56 -20.67
N LEU A 113 7.25 -1.66 -20.49
CA LEU A 113 5.93 -1.97 -19.93
C LEU A 113 5.17 -2.98 -20.79
N ARG A 114 5.19 -2.82 -22.12
CA ARG A 114 4.52 -3.76 -23.02
C ARG A 114 5.13 -5.15 -22.94
N GLY A 115 6.46 -5.25 -22.95
CA GLY A 115 7.15 -6.53 -22.78
C GLY A 115 6.89 -7.18 -21.42
N ARG A 116 6.78 -6.39 -20.35
CA ARG A 116 6.40 -6.91 -19.01
C ARG A 116 4.97 -7.44 -18.98
N LEU A 117 4.03 -6.73 -19.60
CA LEU A 117 2.64 -7.19 -19.70
C LEU A 117 2.54 -8.48 -20.51
N GLU A 118 3.18 -8.54 -21.68
CA GLU A 118 3.19 -9.74 -22.52
C GLU A 118 3.79 -10.95 -21.77
N ALA A 119 4.90 -10.77 -21.08
CA ALA A 119 5.52 -11.82 -20.27
C ALA A 119 4.61 -12.27 -19.11
N PHE A 120 3.95 -11.32 -18.43
CA PHE A 120 3.02 -11.62 -17.36
C PHE A 120 1.82 -12.43 -17.86
N LEU A 121 1.18 -11.98 -18.95
CA LEU A 121 0.02 -12.63 -19.55
C LEU A 121 0.36 -13.96 -20.24
N GLY A 122 1.61 -14.15 -20.67
CA GLY A 122 2.10 -15.38 -21.30
C GLY A 122 2.57 -16.44 -20.31
N SER A 123 2.61 -16.14 -19.02
CA SER A 123 3.02 -17.10 -17.98
C SER A 123 1.90 -18.09 -17.66
N ASP A 124 2.30 -19.32 -17.30
CA ASP A 124 1.37 -20.32 -16.74
C ASP A 124 0.76 -19.84 -15.41
N ARG A 125 -0.22 -20.60 -14.88
CA ARG A 125 -0.89 -20.30 -13.61
C ARG A 125 0.10 -19.92 -12.50
N PRO A 126 -0.13 -18.82 -11.76
CA PRO A 126 0.73 -18.40 -10.68
C PRO A 126 0.90 -19.47 -9.60
N ARG A 127 2.13 -19.60 -9.08
CA ARG A 127 2.41 -20.39 -7.87
C ARG A 127 2.12 -19.61 -6.59
N ASP A 128 2.18 -18.29 -6.68
CA ASP A 128 1.89 -17.36 -5.59
C ASP A 128 0.91 -16.30 -6.07
N TRP A 129 -0.35 -16.43 -5.64
CA TRP A 129 -1.40 -15.50 -6.01
C TRP A 129 -1.21 -14.11 -5.43
N ARG A 130 -0.56 -13.98 -4.26
CA ARG A 130 -0.33 -12.65 -3.65
C ARG A 130 0.61 -11.84 -4.53
N ALA A 131 1.75 -12.43 -4.89
CA ALA A 131 2.72 -11.82 -5.78
C ALA A 131 2.10 -11.48 -7.14
N ALA A 132 1.31 -12.40 -7.71
CA ALA A 132 0.67 -12.18 -9.00
C ALA A 132 -0.35 -11.04 -8.98
N ILE A 133 -1.18 -10.92 -7.93
CA ILE A 133 -2.14 -9.81 -7.79
C ILE A 133 -1.40 -8.48 -7.61
N ILE A 134 -0.36 -8.44 -6.78
CA ILE A 134 0.46 -7.24 -6.57
C ILE A 134 1.12 -6.79 -7.88
N ASP A 135 1.73 -7.72 -8.62
CA ASP A 135 2.40 -7.41 -9.88
C ASP A 135 1.40 -6.98 -10.96
N ALA A 136 0.23 -7.61 -11.04
CA ALA A 136 -0.85 -7.20 -11.92
C ALA A 136 -1.33 -5.77 -11.60
N LEU A 137 -1.57 -5.45 -10.33
CA LEU A 137 -1.95 -4.09 -9.91
C LEU A 137 -0.90 -3.07 -10.33
N ARG A 138 0.37 -3.34 -10.02
CA ARG A 138 1.50 -2.45 -10.37
C ARG A 138 1.61 -2.22 -11.88
N LEU A 139 1.46 -3.28 -12.69
CA LEU A 139 1.45 -3.17 -14.15
C LEU A 139 0.29 -2.29 -14.63
N CYS A 140 -0.93 -2.54 -14.13
CA CYS A 140 -2.10 -1.76 -14.51
C CYS A 140 -1.97 -0.29 -14.12
N GLU A 141 -1.43 0.02 -12.93
CA GLU A 141 -1.19 1.39 -12.48
C GLU A 141 -0.21 2.12 -13.40
N LEU A 142 0.93 1.49 -13.73
CA LEU A 142 1.91 2.06 -14.65
C LEU A 142 1.32 2.26 -16.06
N LEU A 143 0.60 1.28 -16.57
CA LEU A 143 -0.06 1.38 -17.87
C LEU A 143 -1.09 2.51 -17.89
N ARG A 144 -1.84 2.73 -16.79
CA ARG A 144 -2.77 3.86 -16.67
C ARG A 144 -2.04 5.20 -16.62
N LEU A 145 -0.94 5.32 -15.87
CA LEU A 145 -0.10 6.52 -15.87
C LEU A 145 0.36 6.89 -17.29
N ARG A 146 0.61 5.87 -18.13
CA ARG A 146 0.99 6.03 -19.54
C ARG A 146 -0.20 6.02 -20.52
N ARG A 147 -1.43 6.18 -20.03
CA ARG A 147 -2.67 6.22 -20.84
C ARG A 147 -2.81 5.01 -21.79
N SER A 148 -2.30 3.87 -21.37
CA SER A 148 -2.18 2.63 -22.16
C SER A 148 -2.80 1.44 -21.40
N ALA A 149 -3.98 1.66 -20.79
CA ALA A 149 -4.66 0.67 -19.97
C ALA A 149 -4.91 -0.65 -20.74
N PRO A 150 -4.83 -1.81 -20.05
CA PRO A 150 -5.21 -3.09 -20.66
C PRO A 150 -6.64 -3.06 -21.20
N HIS A 151 -6.86 -3.68 -22.36
CA HIS A 151 -8.16 -3.74 -23.01
C HIS A 151 -8.36 -5.06 -23.75
N GLY A 152 -9.63 -5.45 -23.95
CA GLY A 152 -10.00 -6.67 -24.65
C GLY A 152 -9.30 -7.91 -24.06
N PRO A 153 -8.56 -8.71 -24.86
CA PRO A 153 -7.95 -9.95 -24.38
C PRO A 153 -6.99 -9.78 -23.20
N GLU A 154 -6.31 -8.63 -23.08
CA GLU A 154 -5.40 -8.36 -21.95
C GLU A 154 -6.20 -8.20 -20.65
N GLN A 155 -7.28 -7.43 -20.71
CA GLN A 155 -8.20 -7.21 -19.60
C GLN A 155 -8.88 -8.53 -19.19
N ASP A 156 -9.38 -9.30 -20.16
CA ASP A 156 -10.03 -10.60 -19.91
C ASP A 156 -9.11 -11.57 -19.16
N ARG A 157 -7.81 -11.60 -19.49
CA ARG A 157 -6.83 -12.44 -18.78
C ARG A 157 -6.57 -11.96 -17.36
N LEU A 158 -6.55 -10.65 -17.12
CA LEU A 158 -6.37 -10.10 -15.77
C LEU A 158 -7.61 -10.34 -14.90
N VAL A 159 -8.81 -10.27 -15.48
CA VAL A 159 -10.06 -10.67 -14.82
C VAL A 159 -10.03 -12.15 -14.48
N ALA A 160 -9.67 -13.02 -15.45
CA ALA A 160 -9.56 -14.46 -15.22
C ALA A 160 -8.52 -14.83 -14.15
N LEU A 161 -7.45 -14.03 -14.00
CA LEU A 161 -6.48 -14.16 -12.93
C LEU A 161 -7.12 -13.89 -11.56
N LEU A 162 -7.90 -12.81 -11.42
CA LEU A 162 -8.61 -12.49 -10.19
C LEU A 162 -9.66 -13.56 -9.84
N ASP A 163 -10.41 -14.04 -10.83
CA ASP A 163 -11.39 -15.11 -10.65
C ASP A 163 -10.71 -16.40 -10.16
N SER A 164 -9.55 -16.73 -10.75
CA SER A 164 -8.77 -17.92 -10.36
C SER A 164 -8.14 -17.78 -8.96
N ALA A 165 -7.85 -16.56 -8.53
CA ALA A 165 -7.28 -16.28 -7.22
C ALA A 165 -8.35 -16.21 -6.10
N ARG A 166 -9.64 -16.23 -6.45
CA ARG A 166 -10.75 -16.10 -5.48
C ARG A 166 -10.75 -17.26 -4.49
N ALA A 167 -10.86 -16.94 -3.21
CA ALA A 167 -11.01 -17.92 -2.15
C ALA A 167 -12.49 -18.18 -1.85
N THR A 168 -12.79 -19.36 -1.28
CA THR A 168 -14.17 -19.77 -0.95
C THR A 168 -14.82 -18.93 0.15
N ASP A 169 -14.01 -18.20 0.92
CA ASP A 169 -14.46 -17.28 1.96
C ASP A 169 -14.79 -15.88 1.43
N GLY A 170 -14.60 -15.62 0.13
CA GLY A 170 -14.83 -14.32 -0.50
C GLY A 170 -13.61 -13.40 -0.53
N GLY A 171 -12.46 -13.84 -0.02
CA GLY A 171 -11.19 -13.10 -0.17
C GLY A 171 -10.45 -13.42 -1.48
N TRP A 172 -9.27 -12.82 -1.66
CA TRP A 172 -8.34 -13.18 -2.75
C TRP A 172 -7.05 -13.82 -2.22
N ALA A 173 -6.40 -14.59 -3.10
CA ALA A 173 -5.20 -15.40 -2.89
C ALA A 173 -5.42 -16.74 -2.17
N ALA A 174 -6.24 -17.61 -2.77
CA ALA A 174 -6.47 -18.98 -2.29
C ALA A 174 -5.23 -19.91 -2.43
N PRO A 175 -4.96 -20.82 -1.48
CA PRO A 175 -5.56 -20.92 -0.16
C PRO A 175 -5.00 -19.87 0.81
N GLY A 176 -5.87 -19.33 1.67
CA GLY A 176 -5.49 -18.40 2.73
C GLY A 176 -5.55 -16.95 2.31
N ALA A 177 -6.75 -16.46 2.00
CA ALA A 177 -6.96 -15.04 1.77
C ALA A 177 -6.66 -14.22 3.03
N ASP A 178 -6.01 -13.07 2.84
CA ASP A 178 -5.78 -12.07 3.88
C ASP A 178 -6.33 -10.71 3.45
N VAL A 179 -6.56 -9.84 4.43
CA VAL A 179 -7.25 -8.56 4.23
C VAL A 179 -6.46 -7.61 3.32
N GLU A 180 -5.13 -7.57 3.42
CA GLU A 180 -4.29 -6.69 2.60
C GLU A 180 -4.30 -7.13 1.13
N THR A 181 -4.10 -8.43 0.88
CA THR A 181 -4.13 -8.98 -0.48
C THR A 181 -5.54 -8.88 -1.08
N THR A 182 -6.57 -9.08 -0.26
CA THR A 182 -7.96 -8.93 -0.70
C THR A 182 -8.28 -7.49 -1.10
N ALA A 183 -7.81 -6.50 -0.34
CA ALA A 183 -7.92 -5.10 -0.74
C ALA A 183 -7.13 -4.78 -2.02
N THR A 184 -5.94 -5.38 -2.19
CA THR A 184 -5.15 -5.24 -3.42
C THR A 184 -5.89 -5.83 -4.63
N GLY A 185 -6.52 -6.99 -4.48
CA GLY A 185 -7.35 -7.61 -5.52
C GLY A 185 -8.57 -6.78 -5.88
N LEU A 186 -9.23 -6.17 -4.88
CA LEU A 186 -10.30 -5.20 -5.08
C LEU A 186 -9.83 -3.99 -5.93
N LEU A 187 -8.69 -3.39 -5.57
CA LEU A 187 -8.16 -2.23 -6.30
C LEU A 187 -7.83 -2.60 -7.75
N LEU A 188 -7.29 -3.80 -7.99
CA LEU A 188 -7.07 -4.31 -9.33
C LEU A 188 -8.40 -4.50 -10.08
N ALA A 189 -9.42 -5.06 -9.44
CA ALA A 189 -10.73 -5.26 -10.05
C ALA A 189 -11.36 -3.92 -10.49
N GLN A 190 -11.34 -2.90 -9.63
CA GLN A 190 -11.83 -1.55 -9.94
C GLN A 190 -11.01 -0.85 -11.03
N LEU A 191 -9.72 -1.17 -11.12
CA LEU A 191 -8.84 -0.62 -12.16
C LEU A 191 -9.09 -1.27 -13.52
N LEU A 192 -9.49 -2.54 -13.55
CA LEU A 192 -9.85 -3.27 -14.76
C LEU A 192 -11.26 -2.96 -15.23
N ASP A 193 -12.20 -2.74 -14.32
CA ASP A 193 -13.58 -2.39 -14.64
C ASP A 193 -14.11 -1.32 -13.68
N SER A 194 -14.36 -0.12 -14.22
CA SER A 194 -14.91 1.00 -13.46
C SER A 194 -16.35 0.76 -12.95
N LEU A 195 -17.07 -0.21 -13.54
CA LEU A 195 -18.41 -0.58 -13.14
C LEU A 195 -18.42 -1.79 -12.21
N TRP A 196 -17.25 -2.33 -11.87
CA TRP A 196 -17.12 -3.51 -11.02
C TRP A 196 -17.92 -3.35 -9.72
N GLN A 197 -18.69 -4.38 -9.39
CA GLN A 197 -19.49 -4.43 -8.16
C GLN A 197 -18.98 -5.53 -7.25
N PRO A 198 -18.88 -5.28 -5.93
CA PRO A 198 -18.48 -6.30 -4.99
C PRO A 198 -19.55 -7.39 -4.85
N ASP A 199 -19.09 -8.64 -4.77
CA ASP A 199 -19.98 -9.76 -4.45
C ASP A 199 -20.30 -9.83 -2.94
N PRO A 200 -21.41 -10.48 -2.54
CA PRO A 200 -21.79 -10.62 -1.13
C PRO A 200 -20.82 -11.44 -0.26
N LEU A 201 -19.97 -12.28 -0.87
CA LEU A 201 -18.97 -13.04 -0.12
C LEU A 201 -17.85 -12.14 0.37
N LEU A 202 -17.51 -11.07 -0.37
CA LEU A 202 -16.53 -10.09 0.08
C LEU A 202 -17.00 -9.34 1.34
N ASP A 203 -18.29 -9.02 1.43
CA ASP A 203 -18.89 -8.43 2.64
C ASP A 203 -18.83 -9.40 3.83
N THR A 204 -19.14 -10.68 3.57
CA THR A 204 -19.04 -11.76 4.57
C THR A 204 -17.60 -11.93 5.06
N PHE A 205 -16.63 -11.96 4.15
CA PHE A 205 -15.20 -12.02 4.44
C PHE A 205 -14.78 -10.90 5.40
N LEU A 206 -15.10 -9.65 5.03
CA LEU A 206 -14.77 -8.48 5.84
C LEU A 206 -15.43 -8.55 7.23
N GLY A 207 -16.70 -8.96 7.29
CA GLY A 207 -17.42 -9.15 8.54
C GLY A 207 -16.78 -10.17 9.49
N CYS A 208 -16.11 -11.19 8.94
CA CYS A 208 -15.37 -12.21 9.71
C CYS A 208 -13.97 -11.73 10.17
N CYS A 209 -13.47 -10.65 9.57
CA CYS A 209 -12.19 -10.03 9.91
C CYS A 209 -12.34 -8.91 10.96
N GLU A 210 -13.54 -8.35 11.13
CA GLU A 210 -13.80 -7.36 12.18
C GLU A 210 -13.65 -7.96 13.58
N ASP A 211 -13.02 -7.19 14.48
CA ASP A 211 -12.70 -7.61 15.84
C ASP A 211 -12.77 -6.40 16.79
N ASP A 212 -13.29 -6.61 18.00
CA ASP A 212 -13.51 -5.55 18.98
C ASP A 212 -12.21 -5.05 19.64
N LEU A 213 -11.14 -5.84 19.64
CA LEU A 213 -9.84 -5.49 20.20
C LEU A 213 -8.85 -5.05 19.11
N LEU A 214 -8.84 -5.77 17.98
CA LEU A 214 -7.92 -5.55 16.88
C LEU A 214 -8.46 -4.59 15.82
N GLY A 215 -9.76 -4.30 15.83
CA GLY A 215 -10.45 -3.58 14.75
C GLY A 215 -10.61 -4.45 13.52
N LEU A 216 -9.49 -4.85 12.90
CA LEU A 216 -9.41 -5.71 11.73
C LEU A 216 -8.29 -6.75 11.91
N ARG A 217 -8.62 -8.02 11.73
CA ARG A 217 -7.69 -9.16 11.75
C ARG A 217 -6.94 -9.29 10.42
N LEU A 218 -5.81 -10.00 10.41
CA LEU A 218 -5.08 -10.33 9.18
C LEU A 218 -5.95 -11.12 8.19
N ALA A 219 -6.69 -12.08 8.71
CA ALA A 219 -7.57 -12.98 7.98
C ALA A 219 -8.66 -13.53 8.94
N PRO A 220 -9.74 -14.14 8.42
CA PRO A 220 -10.78 -14.76 9.25
C PRO A 220 -10.19 -15.74 10.26
N GLY A 221 -10.65 -15.64 11.52
CA GLY A 221 -10.24 -16.52 12.62
C GLY A 221 -8.83 -16.28 13.19
N THR A 222 -8.02 -15.37 12.60
CA THR A 222 -6.70 -15.03 13.16
C THR A 222 -6.81 -14.13 14.39
N ARG A 223 -5.79 -14.14 15.25
CA ARG A 223 -5.72 -13.33 16.49
C ARG A 223 -4.68 -12.21 16.41
N THR A 224 -4.36 -11.77 15.20
CA THR A 224 -3.31 -10.79 14.92
C THR A 224 -3.81 -9.77 13.91
N THR A 225 -3.21 -8.59 13.94
CA THR A 225 -3.41 -7.53 12.95
C THR A 225 -2.07 -7.05 12.40
N SER A 226 -2.11 -6.21 11.37
CA SER A 226 -0.98 -5.48 10.79
C SER A 226 -1.47 -4.16 10.24
N VAL A 227 -0.55 -3.24 9.97
CA VAL A 227 -0.89 -1.99 9.26
C VAL A 227 -1.57 -2.26 7.91
N GLY A 228 -1.13 -3.29 7.18
CA GLY A 228 -1.74 -3.74 5.93
C GLY A 228 -3.17 -4.27 6.11
N ALA A 229 -3.48 -4.96 7.21
CA ALA A 229 -4.85 -5.38 7.49
C ALA A 229 -5.76 -4.21 7.87
N LEU A 230 -5.26 -3.24 8.63
CA LEU A 230 -6.01 -2.02 8.96
C LEU A 230 -6.32 -1.21 7.68
N TRP A 231 -5.30 -0.95 6.85
CA TRP A 231 -5.48 -0.30 5.55
C TRP A 231 -6.44 -1.08 4.65
N GLY A 232 -6.23 -2.39 4.52
CA GLY A 232 -7.00 -3.24 3.63
C GLY A 232 -8.47 -3.31 4.04
N GLY A 233 -8.77 -3.48 5.33
CA GLY A 233 -10.16 -3.58 5.80
C GLY A 233 -10.90 -2.25 5.71
N LEU A 234 -10.22 -1.11 5.91
CA LEU A 234 -10.79 0.21 5.63
C LEU A 234 -11.05 0.41 4.13
N THR A 235 -10.13 -0.01 3.27
CA THR A 235 -10.28 0.04 1.81
C THR A 235 -11.49 -0.79 1.35
N LEU A 236 -11.60 -2.02 1.85
CA LEU A 236 -12.73 -2.90 1.58
C LEU A 236 -14.05 -2.30 2.10
N GLY A 237 -14.07 -1.83 3.35
CA GLY A 237 -15.25 -1.21 3.96
C GLY A 237 -15.76 -0.03 3.14
N HIS A 238 -14.86 0.86 2.74
CA HIS A 238 -15.18 2.02 1.90
C HIS A 238 -15.77 1.60 0.55
N ALA A 239 -15.13 0.67 -0.16
CA ALA A 239 -15.60 0.21 -1.47
C ALA A 239 -16.93 -0.55 -1.41
N LEU A 240 -17.21 -1.23 -0.28
CA LEU A 240 -18.47 -1.92 -0.04
C LEU A 240 -19.60 -0.99 0.42
N GLY A 241 -19.31 0.28 0.73
CA GLY A 241 -20.23 1.15 1.46
C GLY A 241 -20.62 0.59 2.83
N ARG A 242 -19.77 -0.29 3.40
CA ARG A 242 -20.04 -1.00 4.65
C ARG A 242 -19.49 -0.20 5.82
N ARG A 243 -20.37 0.14 6.76
CA ARG A 243 -19.98 0.74 8.04
C ARG A 243 -19.26 -0.29 8.91
N LEU A 244 -17.96 -0.09 9.15
CA LEU A 244 -17.20 -0.91 10.10
C LEU A 244 -17.64 -0.65 11.54
N ARG A 245 -17.77 -1.73 12.33
CA ARG A 245 -18.27 -1.74 13.71
C ARG A 245 -17.24 -1.23 14.71
N TYR A 246 -15.96 -1.48 14.48
CA TYR A 246 -14.90 -1.29 15.49
C TYR A 246 -13.84 -0.26 15.09
N LEU A 247 -14.27 0.89 14.53
CA LEU A 247 -13.36 1.99 14.15
C LEU A 247 -12.56 2.58 15.33
N GLY A 248 -13.06 2.43 16.56
CA GLY A 248 -12.31 2.78 17.77
C GLY A 248 -11.06 1.92 17.92
N ALA A 249 -11.20 0.60 17.80
CA ALA A 249 -10.11 -0.36 17.87
C ALA A 249 -9.11 -0.18 16.71
N VAL A 250 -9.58 0.09 15.49
CA VAL A 250 -8.71 0.42 14.35
C VAL A 250 -7.80 1.62 14.67
N GLY A 251 -8.37 2.69 15.25
CA GLY A 251 -7.59 3.86 15.66
C GLY A 251 -6.57 3.56 16.76
N GLN A 252 -6.95 2.75 17.76
CA GLN A 252 -6.02 2.32 18.82
C GLN A 252 -4.86 1.50 18.26
N GLN A 253 -5.13 0.53 17.37
CA GLN A 253 -4.08 -0.28 16.75
C GLN A 253 -3.14 0.58 15.90
N LEU A 254 -3.65 1.56 15.14
CA LEU A 254 -2.78 2.52 14.41
C LEU A 254 -1.84 3.26 15.36
N GLY A 255 -2.35 3.74 16.51
CA GLY A 255 -1.53 4.37 17.53
C GLY A 255 -0.44 3.46 18.10
N LEU A 256 -0.76 2.17 18.33
CA LEU A 256 0.21 1.18 18.82
C LEU A 256 1.28 0.81 17.79
N LEU A 257 0.97 0.94 16.49
CA LEU A 257 1.91 0.67 15.40
C LEU A 257 2.90 1.82 15.19
N GLN A 258 2.59 3.04 15.68
CA GLN A 258 3.52 4.15 15.68
C GLN A 258 4.63 3.93 16.72
N ARG A 259 5.87 4.03 16.28
CA ARG A 259 7.06 3.77 17.09
C ARG A 259 7.64 5.08 17.65
N PRO A 260 8.48 5.01 18.70
CA PRO A 260 9.11 6.19 19.28
C PRO A 260 9.99 7.00 18.31
N ASP A 261 10.47 6.39 17.22
CA ASP A 261 11.22 7.07 16.17
C ASP A 261 10.33 7.88 15.20
N GLY A 262 9.01 7.82 15.39
CA GLY A 262 8.00 8.54 14.62
C GLY A 262 7.38 7.75 13.47
N GLY A 263 8.05 6.71 12.97
CA GLY A 263 7.54 5.88 11.88
C GLY A 263 6.51 4.85 12.36
N LEU A 264 5.88 4.15 11.42
CA LEU A 264 5.00 3.02 11.73
C LEU A 264 5.64 1.69 11.35
N SER A 265 5.28 0.67 12.13
CA SER A 265 5.72 -0.71 11.99
C SER A 265 4.64 -1.58 11.34
N GLU A 266 5.05 -2.66 10.67
CA GLU A 266 4.11 -3.61 10.06
C GLU A 266 3.21 -4.30 11.11
N ARG A 267 3.80 -4.62 12.26
CA ARG A 267 3.17 -5.32 13.39
C ARG A 267 3.75 -4.78 14.69
N HIS A 268 3.09 -5.04 15.81
CA HIS A 268 3.60 -4.69 17.13
C HIS A 268 5.04 -5.19 17.31
N TRP A 269 5.90 -4.30 17.81
CA TRP A 269 7.34 -4.54 18.07
C TRP A 269 8.24 -4.65 16.84
N ALA A 270 7.70 -4.66 15.62
CA ALA A 270 8.53 -4.55 14.42
C ALA A 270 9.17 -3.16 14.32
N ILE A 271 10.26 -3.07 13.56
CA ILE A 271 10.90 -1.80 13.24
C ILE A 271 10.00 -0.97 12.32
N SER A 272 10.15 0.34 12.37
CA SER A 272 9.49 1.25 11.44
C SER A 272 10.05 1.08 10.03
N THR A 273 9.18 1.03 9.02
CA THR A 273 9.57 1.07 7.60
C THR A 273 8.83 2.19 6.88
N LEU A 274 9.37 2.66 5.76
CA LEU A 274 8.70 3.68 4.95
C LEU A 274 7.40 3.14 4.33
N ARG A 275 7.38 1.87 3.89
CA ARG A 275 6.15 1.19 3.43
C ARG A 275 5.07 1.15 4.52
N ALA A 276 5.39 0.67 5.72
CA ALA A 276 4.42 0.58 6.81
C ALA A 276 3.94 1.97 7.25
N THR A 277 4.84 2.96 7.24
CA THR A 277 4.51 4.36 7.50
C THR A 277 3.50 4.91 6.49
N TRP A 278 3.73 4.66 5.20
CA TRP A 278 2.82 5.07 4.14
C TRP A 278 1.44 4.40 4.25
N LEU A 279 1.40 3.07 4.40
CA LEU A 279 0.15 2.31 4.60
C LEU A 279 -0.62 2.80 5.84
N GLY A 280 0.10 3.09 6.92
CA GLY A 280 -0.48 3.63 8.15
C GLY A 280 -1.12 5.00 7.97
N LEU A 281 -0.48 5.89 7.20
CA LEU A 281 -1.05 7.18 6.84
C LEU A 281 -2.29 7.05 5.95
N GLN A 282 -2.29 6.12 4.99
CA GLN A 282 -3.46 5.82 4.17
C GLN A 282 -4.62 5.29 5.02
N ALA A 283 -4.36 4.34 5.91
CA ALA A 283 -5.34 3.83 6.86
C ALA A 283 -5.90 4.95 7.75
N ALA A 284 -5.05 5.83 8.30
CA ALA A 284 -5.51 6.95 9.11
C ALA A 284 -6.37 7.95 8.32
N HIS A 285 -6.04 8.19 7.04
CA HIS A 285 -6.84 9.04 6.17
C HIS A 285 -8.24 8.45 5.92
N LEU A 286 -8.32 7.16 5.57
CA LEU A 286 -9.59 6.46 5.38
C LEU A 286 -10.41 6.42 6.67
N LEU A 287 -9.78 6.11 7.81
CA LEU A 287 -10.44 6.10 9.11
C LEU A 287 -11.09 7.44 9.45
N ASN A 288 -10.42 8.55 9.15
CA ASN A 288 -10.98 9.88 9.41
C ASN A 288 -12.18 10.19 8.51
N ARG A 289 -12.15 9.75 7.24
CA ARG A 289 -13.30 9.89 6.32
C ARG A 289 -14.50 9.09 6.82
N GLU A 290 -14.29 7.82 7.15
CA GLU A 290 -15.34 6.94 7.69
C GLU A 290 -15.96 7.49 8.98
N ARG A 291 -15.17 8.14 9.85
CA ARG A 291 -15.70 8.80 11.06
C ARG A 291 -16.55 10.03 10.75
N GLN A 292 -16.20 10.80 9.73
CA GLN A 292 -16.96 11.98 9.32
C GLN A 292 -18.30 11.61 8.68
N GLU A 293 -18.35 10.49 7.95
CA GLU A 293 -19.58 9.97 7.33
C GLU A 293 -20.53 9.33 8.36
N GLN A 294 -20.04 9.01 9.56
CA GLN A 294 -20.80 8.38 10.65
C GLN A 294 -21.35 9.35 11.70
N GLY A 295 -20.89 10.60 11.72
CA GLY A 295 -21.30 11.65 12.66
C GLY A 295 -22.37 12.55 12.07
#